data_AF-A0A2E7Q3N0-F1
#
_entry.id   AF-A0A2E7Q3N0-F1
#
_cell.length_a   1.000
_cell.length_b   1.000
_cell.length_c   1.000
_cell.angle_alpha   90.00
_cell.angle_beta   90.00
_cell.angle_gamma   90.00
#
_symmetry.space_group_name_H-M   'P 1'
#
loop_
_entity.id
_entity.type
_entity.pdbx_description
1 polymer ?
#
loop_
_entity_poly.entity_id
_entity_poly.type
_entity_poly.pdbx_seq_one_letter_code
_entity_poly.pdbx_strand_id
1 'polypeptide(L)'
;MEIFLIILCLSLSIALFSYAQSAARLSADTEFSELVEDGVSILENRLSTYLQSLNGAAAFLLASERVDAEEFGAYVETLHIRKFLPGINGIGLIVPVMEEDIPAFLEKVADEVDPRYQIHPITDREEKLLIKFVSPLDVNRQALGL
;
A
#
# COMPACT_ATOMS: atom_id res chain seq x y z
N MET A 1 34.65 -56.77 26.63
CA MET A 1 35.00 -56.30 25.28
C MET A 1 33.74 -55.88 24.52
N GLU A 2 32.73 -56.73 24.40
CA GLU A 2 31.50 -56.44 23.64
C GLU A 2 30.71 -55.22 24.15
N ILE A 3 30.51 -55.11 25.47
CA ILE A 3 29.78 -53.97 26.08
C ILE A 3 30.47 -52.63 25.78
N PHE A 4 31.81 -52.60 25.81
CA PHE A 4 32.57 -51.38 25.53
C PHE A 4 32.42 -50.94 24.06
N LEU A 5 32.39 -51.90 23.14
CA LEU A 5 32.21 -51.66 21.72
C LEU A 5 30.80 -51.13 21.42
N ILE A 6 29.78 -51.67 22.10
CA ILE A 6 28.39 -51.17 22.01
C ILE A 6 28.29 -49.73 22.53
N ILE A 7 28.90 -49.43 23.68
CA ILE A 7 28.89 -48.07 24.24
C ILE A 7 29.58 -47.09 23.30
N LEU A 8 30.71 -47.47 22.70
CA LEU A 8 31.44 -46.65 21.74
C LEU A 8 30.62 -46.39 20.46
N CYS A 9 29.96 -47.42 19.92
CA CYS A 9 29.09 -47.27 18.75
C CYS A 9 27.87 -46.39 19.05
N LEU A 10 27.25 -46.55 20.23
CA LEU A 10 26.13 -45.72 20.65
C LEU A 10 26.55 -44.27 20.86
N SER A 11 27.68 -44.01 21.52
CA SER A 11 28.16 -42.65 21.74
C SER A 11 28.50 -41.96 20.42
N LEU A 12 29.13 -42.67 19.48
CA LEU A 12 29.41 -42.16 18.15
C LEU A 12 28.12 -41.87 17.36
N SER A 13 27.13 -42.76 17.44
CA SER A 13 25.84 -42.58 16.77
C SER A 13 25.10 -41.37 17.31
N ILE A 14 25.08 -41.19 18.64
CA ILE A 14 24.47 -40.02 19.29
C ILE A 14 25.20 -38.74 18.89
N ALA A 15 26.53 -38.75 18.86
CA ALA A 15 27.33 -37.60 18.43
C ALA A 15 27.02 -37.21 16.98
N LEU A 16 27.02 -38.18 16.06
CA LEU A 16 26.69 -37.95 14.65
C LEU A 16 25.26 -37.45 14.47
N PHE A 17 24.28 -38.02 15.20
CA PHE A 17 22.90 -37.58 15.17
C PHE A 17 22.75 -36.13 15.67
N SER A 18 23.41 -35.79 16.79
CA SER A 18 23.38 -34.43 17.34
C SER A 18 24.03 -33.40 16.41
N TYR A 19 25.12 -33.77 15.75
CA TYR A 19 25.77 -32.94 14.74
C TYR A 19 24.87 -32.74 13.53
N ALA A 20 24.29 -33.82 13.00
CA ALA A 20 23.36 -33.76 11.87
C ALA A 20 22.12 -32.91 12.19
N GLN A 21 21.55 -33.05 13.39
CA GLN A 21 20.42 -32.22 13.82
C GLN A 21 20.80 -30.75 13.98
N SER A 22 22.00 -30.46 14.49
CA SER A 22 22.47 -29.07 14.64
C SER A 22 22.73 -28.42 13.29
N ALA A 23 23.34 -29.16 12.36
CA ALA A 23 23.55 -28.71 10.98
C ALA A 23 22.22 -28.47 10.25
N ALA A 24 21.24 -29.37 10.43
CA ALA A 24 19.91 -29.22 9.85
C ALA A 24 19.16 -27.99 10.41
N ARG A 25 19.26 -27.74 11.73
CA ARG A 25 18.68 -26.55 12.35
C ARG A 25 19.32 -25.26 11.83
N LEU A 26 20.65 -25.21 11.78
CA LEU A 26 21.36 -24.05 11.26
C LEU A 26 20.96 -23.75 9.81
N SER A 27 20.88 -24.79 8.98
CA SER A 27 20.43 -24.65 7.58
C SER A 27 18.99 -24.11 7.50
N ALA A 28 18.08 -24.62 8.33
CA ALA A 28 16.69 -24.17 8.37
C ALA A 28 16.56 -22.72 8.86
N ASP A 29 17.35 -22.31 9.86
CA ASP A 29 17.36 -20.95 10.37
C ASP A 29 17.92 -19.96 9.32
N THR A 30 18.95 -20.35 8.57
CA THR A 30 19.48 -19.55 7.46
C THR A 30 18.44 -19.37 6.35
N GLU A 31 17.83 -20.47 5.88
CA GLU A 31 16.79 -20.42 4.85
C GLU A 31 15.59 -19.57 5.29
N PHE A 32 15.17 -19.71 6.56
CA PHE A 32 14.11 -18.88 7.12
C PHE A 32 14.49 -17.40 7.15
N SER A 33 15.72 -17.06 7.55
CA SER A 33 16.20 -15.68 7.57
C SER A 33 16.24 -15.06 6.18
N GLU A 34 16.69 -15.80 5.17
CA GLU A 34 16.71 -15.36 3.78
C GLU A 34 15.29 -15.09 3.26
N LEU A 35 14.34 -15.99 3.53
CA LEU A 35 12.93 -15.80 3.15
C LEU A 35 12.31 -14.56 3.81
N VAL A 36 12.65 -14.30 5.08
CA VAL A 36 12.17 -13.10 5.78
C VAL A 36 12.77 -11.85 5.17
N GLU A 37 14.08 -11.83 4.91
CA GLU A 37 14.77 -10.69 4.30
C GLU A 37 14.22 -10.38 2.89
N ASP A 38 14.04 -11.40 2.06
CA ASP A 38 13.43 -11.28 0.74
C ASP A 38 12.00 -10.72 0.84
N GLY A 39 11.20 -11.25 1.77
CA GLY A 39 9.84 -10.79 2.01
C GLY A 39 9.76 -9.31 2.42
N VAL A 40 10.65 -8.88 3.32
CA VAL A 40 10.78 -7.48 3.73
C VAL A 40 11.20 -6.60 2.55
N SER A 41 12.21 -7.01 1.80
CA SER A 41 12.70 -6.24 0.64
C SER A 41 11.62 -6.06 -0.43
N ILE A 42 10.83 -7.12 -0.71
CA ILE A 42 9.70 -7.04 -1.65
C ILE A 42 8.65 -6.03 -1.16
N LEU A 43 8.35 -6.03 0.14
CA LEU A 43 7.39 -5.08 0.72
C LEU A 43 7.91 -3.63 0.65
N GLU A 44 9.17 -3.39 0.99
CA GLU A 44 9.80 -2.08 0.93
C GLU A 44 9.79 -1.52 -0.50
N ASN A 45 10.18 -2.34 -1.48
CA ASN A 45 10.14 -1.96 -2.89
C ASN A 45 8.73 -1.61 -3.36
N ARG A 46 7.72 -2.35 -2.91
CA ARG A 46 6.31 -2.07 -3.20
C ARG A 46 5.85 -0.75 -2.59
N LEU A 47 6.17 -0.49 -1.32
CA LEU A 47 5.84 0.78 -0.66
C LEU A 47 6.56 1.97 -1.30
N SER A 48 7.82 1.80 -1.71
CA SER A 48 8.57 2.82 -2.44
C SER A 48 7.88 3.18 -3.77
N THR A 49 7.40 2.17 -4.50
CA THR A 49 6.66 2.37 -5.76
C THR A 49 5.36 3.17 -5.53
N TYR A 50 4.66 2.89 -4.42
CA TYR A 50 3.44 3.62 -4.05
C TYR A 50 3.73 5.07 -3.71
N LEU A 51 4.75 5.32 -2.89
CA LEU A 51 5.20 6.66 -2.53
C LEU A 51 5.63 7.45 -3.76
N GLN A 52 6.34 6.83 -4.70
CA GLN A 52 6.75 7.48 -5.94
C GLN A 52 5.53 7.91 -6.79
N SER A 53 4.48 7.09 -6.83
CA SER A 53 3.24 7.43 -7.53
C SER A 53 2.51 8.60 -6.88
N LEU A 54 2.45 8.64 -5.55
CA LEU A 54 1.86 9.76 -4.81
C LEU A 54 2.69 11.05 -4.95
N ASN A 55 4.01 10.95 -4.91
CA ASN A 55 4.91 12.08 -5.15
C ASN A 55 4.76 12.62 -6.58
N GLY A 56 4.57 11.73 -7.56
CA GLY A 56 4.24 12.12 -8.93
C GLY A 56 2.93 12.89 -9.02
N ALA A 57 1.90 12.45 -8.29
CA ALA A 57 0.59 13.13 -8.26
C ALA A 57 0.72 14.52 -7.62
N ALA A 58 1.45 14.62 -6.51
CA ALA A 58 1.74 15.89 -5.86
C ALA A 58 2.52 16.84 -6.77
N ALA A 59 3.55 16.34 -7.46
CA ALA A 59 4.33 17.13 -8.41
C ALA A 59 3.48 17.62 -9.60
N PHE A 60 2.62 16.76 -10.14
CA PHE A 60 1.68 17.11 -11.20
C PHE A 60 0.73 18.24 -10.77
N LEU A 61 0.15 18.13 -9.56
CA LEU A 61 -0.74 19.16 -9.01
C LEU A 61 -0.01 20.49 -8.75
N LEU A 62 1.23 20.44 -8.24
CA LEU A 62 2.02 21.64 -7.93
C LEU A 62 2.58 22.35 -9.18
N ALA A 63 2.85 21.59 -10.25
CA ALA A 63 3.40 22.13 -11.49
C ALA A 63 2.31 22.67 -12.44
N SER A 64 1.04 22.41 -12.16
CA SER A 64 -0.10 22.81 -12.99
C SER A 64 -0.79 24.04 -12.40
N GLU A 65 -1.26 24.96 -13.25
CA GLU A 65 -2.00 26.15 -12.79
C GLU A 65 -3.37 25.79 -12.20
N ARG A 66 -4.05 24.85 -12.87
CA ARG A 66 -5.31 24.25 -12.46
C ARG A 66 -5.31 22.80 -12.94
N VAL A 67 -5.99 21.93 -12.20
CA VAL A 67 -6.19 20.53 -12.57
C VAL A 67 -7.68 20.22 -12.44
N ASP A 68 -8.29 19.80 -13.54
CA ASP A 68 -9.66 19.30 -13.54
C ASP A 68 -9.73 17.76 -13.33
N ALA A 69 -10.95 17.23 -13.26
CA ALA A 69 -11.17 15.81 -13.01
C ALA A 69 -10.69 14.91 -14.17
N GLU A 70 -10.74 15.40 -15.40
CA GLU A 70 -10.29 14.67 -16.59
C GLU A 70 -8.76 14.60 -16.63
N GLU A 71 -8.08 15.72 -16.41
CA GLU A 71 -6.62 15.80 -16.32
C GLU A 71 -6.07 14.94 -15.17
N PHE A 72 -6.71 14.99 -14.00
CA PHE A 72 -6.36 14.12 -12.88
C PHE A 72 -6.60 12.64 -13.23
N GLY A 73 -7.72 12.33 -13.87
CA GLY A 73 -8.04 10.99 -14.35
C GLY A 73 -6.99 10.45 -15.32
N ALA A 74 -6.60 11.26 -16.30
CA ALA A 74 -5.59 10.95 -17.30
C ALA A 74 -4.22 10.70 -16.65
N TYR A 75 -3.81 11.56 -15.71
CA TYR A 75 -2.59 11.33 -14.92
C TYR A 75 -2.63 9.96 -14.24
N VAL A 76 -3.72 9.65 -13.53
CA VAL A 76 -3.85 8.38 -12.80
C VAL A 76 -3.87 7.17 -13.75
N GLU A 77 -4.44 7.31 -14.95
CA GLU A 77 -4.42 6.26 -15.98
C GLU A 77 -2.98 5.92 -16.41
N THR A 78 -2.09 6.91 -16.53
CA THR A 78 -0.68 6.68 -16.89
C THR A 78 0.09 5.83 -15.87
N LEU A 79 -0.38 5.77 -14.61
CA LEU A 79 0.23 4.95 -13.57
C LEU A 79 -0.08 3.45 -13.74
N HIS A 80 -1.05 3.08 -14.59
CA HIS A 80 -1.48 1.71 -14.81
C HIS A 80 -1.65 0.93 -13.49
N ILE A 81 -2.46 1.46 -12.57
CA ILE A 81 -2.61 0.98 -11.18
C ILE A 81 -2.77 -0.54 -11.09
N ARG A 82 -3.60 -1.14 -11.96
CA ARG A 82 -3.85 -2.60 -11.96
C ARG A 82 -2.59 -3.44 -12.22
N LYS A 83 -1.61 -2.89 -12.93
CA LYS A 83 -0.37 -3.58 -13.31
C LYS A 83 0.77 -3.27 -12.34
N PHE A 84 0.97 -2.00 -12.00
CA PHE A 84 2.14 -1.56 -11.23
C PHE A 84 1.87 -1.29 -9.75
N LEU A 85 0.60 -1.10 -9.37
CA LEU A 85 0.19 -0.81 -8.00
C LEU A 85 -0.82 -1.84 -7.47
N PRO A 86 -0.48 -3.14 -7.48
CA PRO A 86 -1.43 -4.20 -7.12
C PRO A 86 -1.93 -4.00 -5.68
N GLY A 87 -3.24 -4.06 -5.43
CA GLY A 87 -3.82 -3.86 -4.09
C GLY A 87 -4.18 -2.41 -3.74
N ILE A 88 -3.92 -1.46 -4.63
CA ILE A 88 -4.51 -0.12 -4.59
C ILE A 88 -5.68 -0.08 -5.58
N ASN A 89 -6.82 0.50 -5.18
CA ASN A 89 -8.02 0.58 -6.02
C ASN A 89 -8.10 1.88 -6.84
N GLY A 90 -7.34 2.90 -6.45
CA GLY A 90 -7.33 4.21 -7.09
C GLY A 90 -6.48 5.20 -6.32
N ILE A 91 -6.35 6.40 -6.87
CA ILE A 91 -5.72 7.55 -6.22
C ILE A 91 -6.75 8.67 -6.13
N GLY A 92 -6.79 9.34 -4.99
CA GLY A 92 -7.69 10.47 -4.75
C GLY A 92 -6.94 11.73 -4.32
N LEU A 93 -7.62 12.86 -4.49
CA LEU A 93 -7.18 14.17 -4.02
C LEU A 93 -8.11 14.64 -2.91
N ILE A 94 -7.54 14.89 -1.74
CA ILE A 94 -8.25 15.46 -0.59
C ILE A 94 -7.96 16.96 -0.55
N VAL A 95 -9.00 17.76 -0.37
CA VAL A 95 -8.89 19.21 -0.22
C VAL A 95 -9.56 19.68 1.07
N PRO A 96 -8.98 20.66 1.77
CA PRO A 96 -9.65 21.33 2.88
C PRO A 96 -10.74 22.26 2.36
N VAL A 97 -11.91 22.24 3.02
CA VAL A 97 -13.06 23.10 2.75
C VAL A 97 -13.64 23.57 4.08
N MET A 98 -13.78 24.89 4.24
CA MET A 98 -14.41 25.47 5.43
C MET A 98 -15.92 25.31 5.36
N GLU A 99 -16.59 25.20 6.51
CA GLU A 99 -18.04 25.01 6.62
C GLU A 99 -18.83 26.07 5.82
N GLU A 100 -18.35 27.32 5.85
CA GLU A 100 -18.94 28.45 5.12
C GLU A 100 -18.84 28.33 3.58
N ASP A 101 -17.84 27.60 3.08
CA ASP A 101 -17.59 27.42 1.65
C ASP A 101 -18.28 26.17 1.07
N ILE A 102 -18.86 25.31 1.92
CA ILE A 102 -19.47 24.04 1.49
C ILE A 102 -20.55 24.22 0.42
N PRO A 103 -21.49 25.18 0.53
CA PRO A 103 -22.51 25.36 -0.50
C PRO A 103 -21.89 25.64 -1.88
N ALA A 104 -20.90 26.54 -1.94
CA ALA A 104 -20.19 26.88 -3.17
C ALA A 104 -19.33 25.72 -3.69
N PHE A 105 -18.70 24.97 -2.79
CA PHE A 105 -17.94 23.78 -3.13
C PHE A 105 -18.82 22.70 -3.77
N LEU A 106 -19.99 22.41 -3.18
CA LEU A 106 -20.93 21.41 -3.68
C LEU A 106 -21.47 21.74 -5.07
N GLU A 107 -21.83 23.01 -5.32
CA GLU A 107 -22.24 23.48 -6.66
C GLU A 107 -21.13 23.24 -7.68
N LYS A 108 -19.90 23.59 -7.32
CA LYS A 108 -18.74 23.41 -8.19
C LYS A 108 -18.42 21.95 -8.51
N VAL A 109 -18.41 21.05 -7.51
CA VAL A 109 -18.06 19.63 -7.75
C VAL A 109 -19.18 18.83 -8.40
N ALA A 110 -20.44 19.26 -8.28
CA ALA A 110 -21.55 18.65 -9.00
C ALA A 110 -21.36 18.78 -10.52
N ASP A 111 -20.86 19.93 -10.98
CA ASP A 111 -20.58 20.20 -12.39
C ASP A 111 -19.19 19.69 -12.83
N GLU A 112 -18.15 19.89 -12.01
CA GLU A 112 -16.76 19.55 -12.37
C GLU A 112 -16.40 18.07 -12.17
N VAL A 113 -17.11 17.32 -11.31
CA VAL A 113 -16.67 15.98 -10.86
C VAL A 113 -17.74 14.90 -11.04
N ASP A 114 -18.82 14.95 -10.26
CA ASP A 114 -19.94 14.00 -10.38
C ASP A 114 -21.19 14.65 -9.78
N PRO A 115 -22.33 14.66 -10.49
CA PRO A 115 -23.57 15.25 -10.00
C PRO A 115 -24.14 14.53 -8.75
N ARG A 116 -23.61 13.35 -8.40
CA ARG A 116 -23.97 12.61 -7.18
C ARG A 116 -23.02 12.89 -6.01
N TYR A 117 -22.11 13.85 -6.12
CA TYR A 117 -21.19 14.20 -5.05
C TYR A 117 -21.97 14.58 -3.79
N GLN A 118 -21.68 13.91 -2.67
CA GLN A 118 -22.32 14.15 -1.38
C GLN A 118 -21.25 14.07 -0.29
N ILE A 119 -21.33 14.99 0.67
CA ILE A 119 -20.44 14.97 1.83
C ILE A 119 -20.98 13.97 2.85
N HIS A 120 -20.17 13.01 3.27
CA HIS A 120 -20.54 12.01 4.27
C HIS A 120 -19.32 11.47 5.03
N PRO A 121 -19.33 11.34 6.37
CA PRO A 121 -20.40 11.71 7.27
C PRO A 121 -20.46 13.23 7.45
N ILE A 122 -21.67 13.74 7.73
CA ILE A 122 -21.82 15.11 8.21
C ILE A 122 -21.22 15.16 9.62
N THR A 123 -20.30 16.09 9.83
CA THR A 123 -19.62 16.32 11.10
C THR A 123 -19.66 17.79 11.46
N ASP A 124 -19.55 18.12 12.75
CA ASP A 124 -19.56 19.51 13.25
C ASP A 124 -18.17 20.18 13.16
N ARG A 125 -17.28 19.68 12.32
CA ARG A 125 -15.94 20.26 12.13
C ARG A 125 -16.02 21.47 11.20
N GLU A 126 -15.39 22.56 11.63
CA GLU A 126 -15.28 23.82 10.88
C GLU A 126 -14.51 23.64 9.56
N GLU A 127 -13.42 22.87 9.58
CA GLU A 127 -12.69 22.46 8.38
C GLU A 127 -12.99 20.99 8.07
N LYS A 128 -13.42 20.72 6.83
CA LYS A 128 -13.64 19.37 6.30
C LYS A 128 -12.56 19.02 5.28
N LEU A 129 -12.00 17.82 5.41
CA LEU A 129 -11.04 17.27 4.44
C LEU A 129 -11.80 16.34 3.50
N LEU A 130 -12.17 16.85 2.34
CA LEU A 130 -13.07 16.15 1.42
C LEU A 130 -12.29 15.54 0.26
N ILE A 131 -12.59 14.29 -0.08
CA ILE A 131 -12.08 13.66 -1.31
C ILE A 131 -12.76 14.31 -2.53
N LYS A 132 -12.10 15.31 -3.13
CA LYS A 132 -12.58 16.06 -4.30
C LYS A 132 -12.53 15.22 -5.57
N PHE A 133 -11.40 14.54 -5.81
CA PHE A 133 -11.22 13.70 -6.99
C PHE A 133 -10.86 12.27 -6.57
N VAL A 134 -11.29 11.29 -7.36
CA VAL A 134 -10.83 9.91 -7.24
C VAL A 134 -10.83 9.26 -8.62
N SER A 135 -9.75 8.55 -8.95
CA SER A 135 -9.61 7.82 -10.20
C SER A 135 -9.04 6.43 -9.95
N PRO A 136 -9.55 5.36 -10.60
CA PRO A 136 -10.70 5.34 -11.50
C PRO A 136 -12.03 5.61 -10.79
N LEU A 137 -12.90 6.43 -11.39
CA LEU A 137 -14.15 6.87 -10.76
C LEU A 137 -15.19 5.74 -10.66
N ASP A 138 -15.23 4.83 -11.62
CA ASP A 138 -16.21 3.75 -11.73
C ASP A 138 -16.24 2.85 -10.48
N VAL A 139 -15.07 2.44 -9.98
CA VAL A 139 -14.94 1.57 -8.81
C VAL A 139 -14.82 2.32 -7.49
N ASN A 140 -14.50 3.62 -7.52
CA ASN A 140 -14.23 4.41 -6.31
C ASN A 140 -15.22 5.55 -6.06
N ARG A 141 -16.29 5.71 -6.83
CA ARG A 141 -17.26 6.81 -6.69
C ARG A 141 -17.76 7.03 -5.26
N GLN A 142 -17.98 5.96 -4.52
CA GLN A 142 -18.45 6.02 -3.14
C GLN A 142 -17.47 6.70 -2.16
N ALA A 143 -16.22 6.90 -2.58
CA ALA A 143 -15.21 7.60 -1.80
C ALA A 143 -15.31 9.12 -1.93
N LEU A 144 -15.98 9.65 -2.96
CA LEU A 144 -16.15 11.09 -3.12
C LEU A 144 -16.89 11.69 -1.93
N GLY A 145 -16.36 12.78 -1.39
CA GLY A 145 -16.95 13.49 -0.25
C GLY A 145 -16.89 12.76 1.09
N LEU A 146 -16.18 11.63 1.18
CA LEU A 146 -15.76 11.04 2.47
C LEU A 146 -14.71 11.89 3.18
#